data_AF-A0A6H2A3X9-F1
#
_entry.id   AF-A0A6H2A3X9-F1
#
_cell.length_a   1.000
_cell.length_b   1.000
_cell.length_c   1.000
_cell.angle_alpha   90.00
_cell.angle_beta   90.00
_cell.angle_gamma   90.00
#
_symmetry.space_group_name_H-M   'P 1'
#
loop_
_entity.id
_entity.type
_entity.pdbx_description
1 polymer ?
#
loop_
_entity_poly.entity_id
_entity_poly.type
_entity_poly.pdbx_seq_one_letter_code
_entity_poly.pdbx_strand_id
1 'polypeptide(L)' 'MDEAKVKKILEKGAFQEDEDGGLYSLESYLRWNVDDSEACLDGYFTADDLEAIAWWMNKKG' A
#
# COMPACT_ATOMS: atom_id res chain seq x y z
N MET A 1 2.49 -13.44 0.73
CA MET A 1 3.07 -12.90 1.99
C MET A 1 2.08 -13.07 3.13
N ASP A 2 2.51 -12.92 4.39
CA ASP A 2 1.62 -12.75 5.55
C ASP A 2 1.49 -11.26 5.92
N GLU A 3 0.45 -10.91 6.68
CA GLU A 3 0.13 -9.52 7.02
C GLU A 3 1.25 -8.82 7.79
N ALA A 4 1.96 -9.54 8.68
CA ALA A 4 3.04 -8.96 9.46
C ALA A 4 4.23 -8.56 8.57
N LYS A 5 4.56 -9.41 7.58
CA LYS A 5 5.57 -9.10 6.56
C LYS A 5 5.14 -7.91 5.71
N VAL A 6 3.88 -7.85 5.28
CA VAL A 6 3.34 -6.75 4.47
C VAL A 6 3.42 -5.43 5.23
N LYS A 7 2.93 -5.39 6.47
CA LYS A 7 2.98 -4.19 7.32
C LYS A 7 4.40 -3.66 7.46
N LYS A 8 5.37 -4.54 7.69
CA LYS A 8 6.79 -4.16 7.79
C LYS A 8 7.36 -3.56 6.50
N ILE A 9 6.92 -4.02 5.33
CA ILE A 9 7.33 -3.43 4.04
C ILE A 9 6.67 -2.06 3.87
N LEU A 10 5.37 -1.97 4.11
CA LEU A 10 4.60 -0.73 3.99
C LEU A 10 5.13 0.36 4.94
N GLU A 11 5.41 0.03 6.20
CA GLU A 11 6.01 0.96 7.17
C GLU A 11 7.38 1.47 6.72
N LYS A 12 8.21 0.61 6.12
CA LYS A 12 9.54 0.99 5.61
C LYS A 12 9.45 1.90 4.38
N GLY A 13 8.45 1.69 3.53
CA GLY A 13 8.17 2.51 2.35
C GLY A 13 7.39 3.78 2.66
N ALA A 14 7.25 4.15 3.95
CA ALA A 14 6.50 5.30 4.42
C ALA A 14 5.02 5.31 3.97
N PHE A 15 4.44 4.12 3.77
CA PHE A 15 3.01 3.96 3.54
C PHE A 15 2.27 3.91 4.86
N GLN A 16 1.10 4.55 4.90
CA GLN A 16 0.24 4.64 6.08
C GLN A 16 -1.13 4.06 5.75
N GLU A 17 -1.69 3.33 6.71
CA GLU A 17 -3.07 2.85 6.69
C GLU A 17 -3.98 3.97 7.22
N ASP A 18 -5.12 4.19 6.56
CA ASP A 18 -6.19 5.05 7.11
C ASP A 18 -7.16 4.25 8.01
N GLU A 19 -8.20 4.91 8.55
CA GLU A 19 -9.15 4.27 9.47
C GLU A 19 -9.99 3.15 8.80
N ASP A 20 -10.12 3.19 7.48
CA ASP A 20 -10.92 2.26 6.69
C ASP A 20 -10.07 1.12 6.09
N GLY A 21 -8.73 1.20 6.23
CA GLY A 21 -7.79 0.22 5.70
C GLY A 21 -7.22 0.58 4.32
N GLY A 22 -7.51 1.78 3.82
CA GLY A 22 -6.88 2.38 2.65
C GLY A 22 -5.39 2.64 2.87
N LEU A 23 -4.68 2.98 1.78
CA LEU A 23 -3.24 3.24 1.80
C LEU A 23 -2.92 4.61 1.22
N TYR A 24 -2.04 5.34 1.90
CA TYR A 24 -1.47 6.57 1.38
C TYR A 24 0.03 6.68 1.68
N SER A 25 0.77 7.35 0.80
CA SER A 25 2.15 7.77 1.04
C SER A 25 2.37 9.15 0.44
N LEU A 26 2.84 10.09 1.26
CA LEU A 26 3.17 11.45 0.81
C LEU A 26 4.51 11.50 0.05
N GLU A 27 5.40 10.54 0.29
CA GLU A 27 6.71 10.48 -0.38
C GLU A 27 6.62 9.85 -1.76
N SER A 28 5.80 8.80 -1.89
CA SER A 28 5.63 8.02 -3.13
C SER A 28 4.30 8.32 -3.82
N TYR A 29 3.65 9.42 -3.44
CA TYR A 29 2.35 9.90 -3.93
C TYR A 29 1.33 8.77 -4.20
N LEU A 30 1.29 7.77 -3.30
CA LEU A 30 0.27 6.73 -3.34
C LEU A 30 -0.99 7.26 -2.67
N ARG A 31 -2.13 7.03 -3.31
CA ARG A 31 -3.44 7.08 -2.67
C ARG A 31 -4.34 5.98 -3.22
N TRP A 32 -4.92 5.21 -2.33
CA TRP A 32 -5.88 4.15 -2.64
C TRP A 32 -6.84 3.99 -1.45
N ASN A 33 -8.15 3.94 -1.73
CA ASN A 33 -9.18 3.61 -0.75
C ASN A 33 -9.76 2.22 -1.05
N VAL A 34 -10.37 1.58 -0.04
CA VAL A 34 -10.88 0.20 -0.14
C VAL A 34 -11.86 -0.02 -1.30
N ASP A 35 -12.65 0.99 -1.67
CA ASP A 35 -13.62 0.91 -2.77
C ASP A 35 -13.01 1.19 -4.16
N ASP A 36 -11.74 1.61 -4.22
CA ASP A 36 -11.07 1.92 -5.48
C ASP A 36 -10.60 0.64 -6.18
N SER A 37 -10.95 0.48 -7.47
CA SER A 37 -10.50 -0.66 -8.28
C SER A 37 -9.05 -0.57 -8.75
N GLU A 38 -8.42 0.61 -8.63
CA GLU A 38 -7.05 0.88 -9.05
C GLU A 38 -6.37 1.87 -8.10
N ALA A 39 -5.04 1.80 -8.02
CA ALA A 39 -4.22 2.74 -7.28
C ALA A 39 -3.32 3.53 -8.24
N CYS A 40 -3.20 4.84 -8.02
CA CYS A 40 -2.23 5.66 -8.72
C CYS A 40 -0.92 5.70 -7.92
N LEU A 41 0.20 5.50 -8.61
CA LEU A 41 1.55 5.45 -8.03
C LEU A 41 2.43 6.48 -8.73
N ASP A 42 3.05 7.39 -7.98
CA ASP A 42 4.02 8.36 -8.53
C ASP A 42 5.27 8.43 -7.63
N GLY A 43 6.30 7.67 -8.01
CA GLY A 43 7.52 7.51 -7.25
C GLY A 43 8.34 6.30 -7.68
N TYR A 44 9.38 5.99 -6.89
CA TYR A 44 10.19 4.79 -7.07
C TYR A 44 9.71 3.70 -6.12
N PHE A 45 9.49 2.51 -6.67
CA PHE A 45 9.03 1.34 -5.91
C PHE A 45 9.93 0.16 -6.20
N THR A 46 10.24 -0.62 -5.17
CA THR A 46 10.82 -1.95 -5.34
C THR A 46 9.74 -2.96 -5.68
N ALA A 47 10.14 -4.15 -6.16
CA ALA A 47 9.20 -5.25 -6.39
C ALA A 47 8.46 -5.66 -5.10
N ASP A 48 9.13 -5.62 -3.95
CA ASP A 48 8.54 -5.93 -2.65
C ASP A 48 7.49 -4.89 -2.24
N ASP A 49 7.70 -3.61 -2.55
CA ASP A 49 6.71 -2.56 -2.29
C ASP A 49 5.46 -2.78 -3.14
N LEU A 50 5.63 -3.05 -4.44
CA LEU A 50 4.51 -3.33 -5.35
C LEU A 50 3.74 -4.60 -4.94
N GLU A 51 4.43 -5.66 -4.53
CA GLU A 51 3.79 -6.88 -4.01
C GLU A 51 3.02 -6.58 -2.72
N ALA A 52 3.59 -5.80 -1.80
CA ALA A 52 2.96 -5.42 -0.54
C ALA A 52 1.68 -4.59 -0.77
N ILE A 53 1.76 -3.57 -1.63
CA ILE A 53 0.61 -2.73 -2.00
C ILE A 53 -0.49 -3.58 -2.63
N ALA A 54 -0.16 -4.38 -3.65
CA ALA A 54 -1.14 -5.22 -4.34
C ALA A 54 -1.76 -6.27 -3.40
N TRP A 55 -0.96 -6.86 -2.51
CA TRP A 55 -1.47 -7.79 -1.51
C TRP A 55 -2.47 -7.11 -0.58
N TRP A 56 -2.14 -5.89 -0.12
CA TRP A 56 -2.98 -5.12 0.79
C TRP A 56 -4.32 -4.74 0.14
N MET A 57 -4.27 -4.23 -1.09
CA MET A 57 -5.45 -3.90 -1.89
C MET A 57 -6.40 -5.10 -2.00
N ASN A 58 -5.88 -6.27 -2.38
CA ASN A 58 -6.67 -7.51 -2.52
C ASN A 58 -7.23 -8.08 -1.20
N LYS A 59 -6.76 -7.60 -0.05
CA LYS A 59 -7.17 -8.11 1.26
C LYS A 59 -8.15 -7.21 1.97
N LYS A 60 -8.11 -5.91 1.69
CA LYS A 60 -8.97 -4.91 2.32
C LYS A 60 -10.15 -4.54 1.43
N GLY A 61 -9.98 -4.49 0.10
CA GLY A 61 -11.05 -4.41 -0.90
C GLY A 61 -11.44 -5.78 -1.44
#